data_AF-A0AAE9A156-F1
#
_entry.id   AF-A0AAE9A156-F1
#
_cell.length_a   1.000
_cell.length_b   1.000
_cell.length_c   1.000
_cell.angle_alpha   90.00
_cell.angle_beta   90.00
_cell.angle_gamma   90.00
#
_symmetry.space_group_name_H-M   'P 1'
#
loop_
_entity.id
_entity.type
_entity.pdbx_description
1 polymer ?
#
loop_
_entity_poly.entity_id
_entity_poly.type
_entity_poly.pdbx_seq_one_letter_code
_entity_poly.pdbx_strand_id
1 'polypeptide(L)'
;MSKFSSSSFNCSLVSVFCILTFLVNFSSQCISLGCLGGFGGCGSACLFGLCLQPPIIQSIGCPCGAGFMCMRGGCVARAAAAGTKTFRDESSRPPDLRETTTPDDHFSTCCSLLEVPSSCTDLCSYATYSSEEVSAVLLQQSACPVSSIRKIHFCAARGTNHTECCSNSLVPQHCHSFCDQSHDKNVDDLSIAHLQCVQHFNDIKSCFVEHANSEYFEASNQDPELIEQRQETSMRSSF
;
A
#
# COMPACT_ATOMS: atom_id res chain seq x y z
N MET A 1 -64.64 9.52 21.97
CA MET A 1 -64.25 9.89 23.35
C MET A 1 -63.06 8.99 23.68
N SER A 2 -61.79 9.39 23.89
CA SER A 2 -61.23 10.62 24.46
C SER A 2 -59.71 10.75 24.17
N LYS A 3 -59.27 11.98 23.88
CA LYS A 3 -58.00 12.66 24.20
C LYS A 3 -56.64 12.13 23.67
N PHE A 4 -56.14 12.84 22.66
CA PHE A 4 -54.72 13.11 22.40
C PHE A 4 -54.10 13.93 23.55
N SER A 5 -52.90 13.57 23.98
CA SER A 5 -52.09 14.29 24.97
C SER A 5 -51.02 15.10 24.24
N SER A 6 -51.09 16.43 24.33
CA SER A 6 -50.06 17.36 23.87
C SER A 6 -48.97 17.48 24.93
N SER A 7 -47.71 17.24 24.56
CA SER A 7 -46.55 17.69 25.34
C SER A 7 -45.98 18.97 24.71
N SER A 8 -46.09 20.06 25.45
CA SER A 8 -45.51 21.36 25.12
C SER A 8 -43.99 21.28 25.23
N PHE A 9 -43.28 21.34 24.10
CA PHE A 9 -41.83 21.56 24.09
C PHE A 9 -41.52 23.03 24.35
N ASN A 10 -40.78 23.27 25.42
CA ASN A 10 -40.38 24.59 25.91
C ASN A 10 -39.47 25.30 24.89
N CYS A 11 -39.97 26.39 24.30
CA CYS A 11 -39.30 27.21 23.28
C CYS A 11 -38.12 28.05 23.82
N SER A 12 -37.89 28.08 25.14
CA SER A 12 -36.87 28.94 25.76
C SER A 12 -35.47 28.31 25.85
N LEU A 13 -35.37 26.97 25.85
CA LEU A 13 -34.09 26.26 26.08
C LEU A 13 -33.21 26.15 24.82
N VAL A 14 -33.81 26.19 23.63
CA VAL A 14 -33.09 26.09 22.35
C VAL A 14 -32.26 27.35 22.07
N SER A 15 -32.74 28.52 22.51
CA SER A 15 -32.05 29.81 22.27
C SER A 15 -30.71 29.92 23.03
N VAL A 16 -30.65 29.39 24.26
CA VAL A 16 -29.44 29.46 25.11
C VAL A 16 -28.34 28.51 24.60
N PHE A 17 -28.71 27.35 24.05
CA PHE A 17 -27.76 26.39 23.50
C PHE A 17 -27.14 26.85 22.16
N CYS A 18 -27.89 27.59 21.34
CA CYS A 18 -27.36 28.21 20.11
C CYS A 18 -26.36 29.35 20.40
N ILE A 19 -26.56 30.11 21.48
CA ILE A 19 -25.64 31.21 21.86
C ILE A 19 -24.34 30.65 22.46
N LEU A 20 -24.42 29.57 23.23
CA LEU A 20 -23.23 28.88 23.78
C LEU A 20 -22.40 28.18 22.70
N THR A 21 -23.03 27.65 21.65
CA THR A 21 -22.28 27.05 20.52
C THR A 21 -21.65 28.11 19.61
N PHE A 22 -22.19 29.34 19.57
CA PHE A 22 -21.58 30.46 18.83
C PHE A 22 -20.33 31.05 19.50
N LEU A 23 -20.22 30.98 20.83
CA LEU A 23 -19.10 31.59 21.57
C LEU A 23 -17.90 30.64 21.80
N VAL A 24 -18.03 29.34 21.54
CA VAL A 24 -16.95 28.36 21.75
C VAL A 24 -16.23 28.00 20.43
N ASN A 25 -16.56 28.66 19.32
CA ASN A 25 -15.90 28.50 18.02
C ASN A 25 -15.08 29.75 17.61
N PHE A 26 -14.38 30.38 18.56
CA PHE A 26 -13.51 31.53 18.31
C PHE A 26 -12.02 31.25 18.57
N SER A 27 -11.59 29.98 18.48
CA SER A 27 -10.22 29.57 18.84
C SER A 27 -9.34 29.07 17.70
N SER A 28 -9.79 29.03 16.45
CA SER A 28 -8.96 28.46 15.36
C SER A 28 -9.21 29.09 14.00
N GLN A 29 -8.82 30.34 13.80
CA GLN A 29 -8.52 30.87 12.47
C GLN A 29 -7.30 31.81 12.57
N CYS A 30 -6.09 31.25 12.60
CA CYS A 30 -4.91 32.00 12.17
C CYS A 30 -5.02 32.14 10.66
N ILE A 31 -5.61 33.24 10.20
CA ILE A 31 -5.57 33.61 8.78
C ILE A 31 -4.12 34.02 8.51
N SER A 32 -3.34 33.11 7.92
CA SER A 32 -2.07 33.46 7.29
C SER A 32 -2.39 34.45 6.18
N LEU A 33 -2.15 35.73 6.45
CA LEU A 33 -2.09 36.77 5.43
C LEU A 33 -0.84 36.47 4.59
N GLY A 34 -1.02 35.63 3.58
CA GLY A 34 0.02 35.29 2.62
C GLY A 34 0.57 36.57 1.99
N CYS A 35 1.89 36.74 2.12
CA CYS A 35 2.63 37.72 1.36
C CYS A 35 2.41 37.46 -0.14
N LEU A 36 1.98 38.49 -0.86
CA LEU A 36 2.02 38.55 -2.31
C LEU A 36 3.48 38.45 -2.75
N GLY A 37 3.92 37.22 -3.06
CA GLY A 37 5.24 36.94 -3.60
C GLY A 37 5.29 37.29 -5.08
N GLY A 38 6.03 38.37 -5.40
CA GLY A 38 6.47 38.70 -6.75
C GLY A 38 7.96 39.04 -6.73
N PHE A 39 8.78 38.08 -7.18
CA PHE A 39 10.19 38.15 -7.60
C PHE A 39 11.30 38.49 -6.59
N GLY A 40 12.10 37.47 -6.25
CA GLY A 40 13.56 37.56 -6.24
C GLY A 40 14.27 37.55 -4.87
N GLY A 41 15.04 36.48 -4.62
CA GLY A 41 16.31 36.55 -3.87
C GLY A 41 16.25 36.39 -2.34
N CYS A 42 17.13 35.50 -1.85
CA CYS A 42 17.57 35.25 -0.48
C CYS A 42 16.92 36.04 0.68
N GLY A 43 16.32 35.28 1.60
CA GLY A 43 15.74 35.77 2.83
C GLY A 43 16.70 36.55 3.71
N SER A 44 16.19 37.64 4.26
CA SER A 44 16.63 38.19 5.54
C SER A 44 15.36 38.66 6.26
N ALA A 45 15.07 38.05 7.40
CA ALA A 45 13.99 38.49 8.27
C ALA A 45 14.38 39.84 8.85
N CYS A 46 13.67 40.90 8.45
CA CYS A 46 13.83 42.23 9.03
C CYS A 46 12.97 42.32 10.30
N LEU A 47 13.56 42.07 11.47
CA LEU A 47 12.96 42.49 12.74
C LEU A 47 13.53 43.88 13.09
N PHE A 48 12.67 44.91 13.11
CA PHE A 48 12.98 46.27 13.59
C PHE A 48 14.12 47.05 12.90
N GLY A 49 14.14 47.08 11.56
CA GLY A 49 14.60 48.27 10.81
C GLY A 49 16.00 48.84 11.10
N LEU A 50 16.95 48.07 11.62
CA LEU A 50 18.33 48.49 11.84
C LEU A 50 19.28 47.46 11.20
N CYS A 51 20.02 47.89 10.17
CA CYS A 51 21.08 47.09 9.56
C CYS A 51 22.29 47.03 10.51
N LEU A 52 22.38 45.98 11.32
CA LEU A 52 23.66 45.59 11.91
C LEU A 52 24.50 44.95 10.78
N GLN A 53 25.56 45.65 10.37
CA GLN A 53 26.62 45.03 9.57
C GLN A 53 27.14 43.78 10.33
N PRO A 54 27.13 42.59 9.72
CA PRO A 54 27.78 41.45 10.34
C PRO A 54 29.29 41.73 10.45
N PRO A 55 29.97 41.27 11.51
CA PRO A 55 31.42 41.33 11.56
C PRO A 55 31.98 40.58 10.34
N ILE A 56 32.99 41.17 9.71
CA ILE A 56 33.80 40.53 8.67
C ILE A 56 34.50 39.34 9.33
N ILE A 57 33.83 38.18 9.34
CA ILE A 57 34.50 36.91 9.57
C ILE A 57 35.22 36.63 8.25
N GLN A 58 36.52 36.84 8.28
CA GLN A 58 37.43 36.48 7.20
C GLN A 58 37.12 35.04 6.79
N SER A 59 36.81 34.86 5.51
CA SER A 59 36.67 33.55 4.89
C SER A 59 37.97 32.79 5.12
N ILE A 60 38.00 31.94 6.15
CA ILE A 60 38.95 30.83 6.24
C ILE A 60 38.50 29.88 5.14
N GLY A 61 38.90 30.19 3.91
CA GLY A 61 38.70 29.31 2.77
C GLY A 61 39.38 27.99 3.10
N CYS A 62 38.60 26.95 3.36
CA CYS A 62 39.13 25.60 3.42
C CYS A 62 39.82 25.32 2.09
N PRO A 63 41.12 24.97 2.08
CA PRO A 63 41.86 24.63 0.86
C PRO A 63 41.41 23.25 0.37
N CYS A 64 40.20 23.14 -0.15
CA CYS A 64 39.77 21.95 -0.87
C CYS A 64 40.36 22.03 -2.28
N GLY A 65 41.11 20.99 -2.68
CA GLY A 65 41.76 20.92 -3.98
C GLY A 65 40.77 21.08 -5.16
N ALA A 66 41.31 21.37 -6.34
CA ALA A 66 40.50 21.49 -7.56
C ALA A 66 39.62 20.25 -7.74
N GLY A 67 38.30 20.45 -7.83
CA GLY A 67 37.31 19.36 -7.88
C GLY A 67 36.60 19.05 -6.57
N PHE A 68 36.90 19.74 -5.47
CA PHE A 68 36.21 19.58 -4.18
C PHE A 68 35.57 20.90 -3.71
N MET A 69 34.49 20.81 -2.93
CA MET A 69 33.80 21.94 -2.30
C MET A 69 33.63 21.69 -0.81
N CYS A 70 33.57 22.75 -0.01
CA CYS A 70 33.37 22.62 1.43
C CYS A 70 31.87 22.51 1.74
N MET A 71 31.44 21.35 2.24
CA MET A 71 30.10 21.12 2.78
C MET A 71 30.23 20.72 4.25
N ARG A 72 29.51 21.42 5.14
CA ARG A 72 29.45 21.09 6.58
C ARG A 72 30.83 20.92 7.25
N GLY A 73 31.83 21.72 6.85
CA GLY A 73 33.17 21.68 7.44
C GLY A 73 34.10 20.59 6.89
N GLY A 74 33.72 19.89 5.82
CA GLY A 74 34.56 18.90 5.12
C GLY A 74 34.64 19.13 3.62
N CYS A 75 35.72 18.65 2.98
CA CYS A 75 35.88 18.69 1.53
C CYS A 75 35.14 17.50 0.89
N VAL A 76 34.12 17.78 0.07
CA VAL A 76 33.38 16.79 -0.72
C VAL A 76 33.63 17.01 -2.21
N ALA A 77 33.63 15.95 -3.02
CA ALA A 77 33.81 16.09 -4.47
C ALA A 77 32.69 16.98 -5.05
N ARG A 78 33.05 17.89 -5.95
CA ARG A 78 32.09 18.66 -6.73
C ARG A 78 31.42 17.66 -7.68
N ALA A 79 30.19 17.26 -7.37
CA ALA A 79 29.35 16.62 -8.36
C ALA A 79 29.23 17.61 -9.53
N ALA A 80 29.76 17.24 -10.70
CA ALA A 80 29.48 17.98 -11.91
C ALA A 80 27.97 17.87 -12.13
N ALA A 81 27.25 19.00 -11.99
CA ALA A 81 25.85 19.06 -12.36
C ALA A 81 25.79 18.85 -13.88
N ALA A 82 25.59 17.60 -14.30
CA ALA A 82 25.24 17.26 -15.67
C ALA A 82 23.86 17.86 -15.93
N GLY A 83 23.86 18.94 -16.71
CA GLY A 83 22.67 19.69 -17.09
C GLY A 83 21.64 18.84 -17.83
N THR A 84 20.39 19.26 -17.67
CA THR A 84 19.19 18.73 -18.30
C THR A 84 19.35 18.52 -19.81
N LYS A 85 19.25 17.26 -20.25
CA LYS A 85 18.85 16.87 -21.60
C LYS A 85 17.76 15.80 -21.51
N THR A 86 16.53 16.30 -21.61
CA THR A 86 15.40 15.78 -22.40
C THR A 86 15.29 14.26 -22.64
N PHE A 87 14.15 13.70 -22.22
CA PHE A 87 13.56 12.42 -22.63
C PHE A 87 14.51 11.21 -22.58
N ARG A 88 14.58 10.57 -21.41
CA ARG A 88 15.03 9.18 -21.37
C ARG A 88 13.88 8.34 -21.92
N ASP A 89 14.04 7.96 -23.17
CA ASP A 89 13.26 6.91 -23.82
C ASP A 89 13.27 5.66 -22.93
N GLU A 90 12.08 5.17 -22.58
CA GLU A 90 11.85 3.94 -21.80
C GLU A 90 12.42 2.69 -22.55
N SER A 91 12.87 2.86 -23.79
CA SER A 91 13.53 1.83 -24.61
C SER A 91 15.00 1.53 -24.26
N SER A 92 15.59 2.19 -23.24
CA SER A 92 16.96 1.91 -22.79
C SER A 92 17.08 1.54 -21.31
N ARG A 93 16.10 0.74 -20.84
CA ARG A 93 16.34 -0.25 -19.80
C ARG A 93 17.09 -1.42 -20.46
N PRO A 94 18.19 -1.95 -19.90
CA PRO A 94 18.76 -3.20 -20.43
C PRO A 94 17.66 -4.27 -20.47
N PRO A 95 17.52 -5.04 -21.57
CA PRO A 95 16.48 -6.06 -21.71
C PRO A 95 16.87 -7.34 -20.95
N ASP A 96 17.32 -7.20 -19.70
CA ASP A 96 17.90 -8.30 -18.95
C ASP A 96 17.52 -8.28 -17.46
N LEU A 97 16.27 -7.92 -17.20
CA LEU A 97 15.50 -8.54 -16.14
C LEU A 97 14.09 -8.69 -16.71
N ARG A 98 13.83 -9.84 -17.36
CA ARG A 98 12.52 -10.46 -17.12
C ARG A 98 12.44 -10.55 -15.61
N GLU A 99 11.71 -9.64 -14.99
CA GLU A 99 11.46 -9.67 -13.56
C GLU A 99 10.70 -10.99 -13.35
N THR A 100 11.44 -12.05 -13.04
CA THR A 100 10.87 -13.35 -12.70
C THR A 100 10.23 -13.16 -11.35
N THR A 101 9.03 -12.58 -11.36
CA THR A 101 8.23 -12.29 -10.19
C THR A 101 7.99 -13.61 -9.49
N THR A 102 8.55 -13.78 -8.30
CA THR A 102 8.40 -15.02 -7.55
C THR A 102 6.92 -15.21 -7.17
N PRO A 103 6.49 -16.43 -6.82
CA PRO A 103 5.16 -16.66 -6.27
C PRO A 103 4.81 -15.73 -5.11
N ASP A 104 5.77 -15.46 -4.21
CA ASP A 104 5.61 -14.54 -3.09
C ASP A 104 5.52 -13.07 -3.53
N ASP A 105 6.24 -12.66 -4.58
CA ASP A 105 6.11 -11.31 -5.14
C ASP A 105 4.70 -11.09 -5.71
N HIS A 106 4.12 -12.09 -6.39
CA HIS A 106 2.75 -12.00 -6.89
C HIS A 106 1.73 -11.96 -5.74
N PHE A 107 1.94 -12.78 -4.72
CA PHE A 107 1.07 -12.82 -3.54
C PHE A 107 1.09 -11.47 -2.79
N SER A 108 2.25 -10.93 -2.48
CA SER A 108 2.42 -9.64 -1.81
C SER A 108 1.91 -8.47 -2.65
N THR A 109 2.07 -8.52 -3.97
CA THR A 109 1.49 -7.55 -4.91
C THR A 109 -0.04 -7.58 -4.85
N CYS A 110 -0.66 -8.77 -4.88
CA CYS A 110 -2.11 -8.91 -4.75
C CYS A 110 -2.63 -8.33 -3.42
N CYS A 111 -1.93 -8.59 -2.30
CA CYS A 111 -2.28 -8.00 -1.01
C CYS A 111 -2.26 -6.46 -1.04
N SER A 112 -1.27 -5.89 -1.73
CA SER A 112 -1.14 -4.43 -1.88
C SER A 112 -2.28 -3.86 -2.71
N LEU A 113 -2.68 -4.55 -3.79
CA LEU A 113 -3.80 -4.16 -4.65
C LEU A 113 -5.16 -4.23 -3.94
N LEU A 114 -5.34 -5.19 -3.04
CA LEU A 114 -6.57 -5.32 -2.24
C LEU A 114 -6.56 -4.44 -0.99
N GLU A 115 -5.56 -3.57 -0.81
CA GLU A 115 -5.42 -2.65 0.33
C GLU A 115 -5.51 -3.40 1.67
N VAL A 116 -4.77 -4.50 1.80
CA VAL A 116 -4.61 -5.20 3.07
C VAL A 116 -3.85 -4.26 4.04
N PRO A 117 -4.34 -4.05 5.28
CA PRO A 117 -3.68 -3.15 6.22
C PRO A 117 -2.29 -3.65 6.59
N SER A 118 -1.41 -2.72 6.94
CA SER A 118 0.00 -3.03 7.26
C SER A 118 0.17 -4.01 8.43
N SER A 119 -0.82 -4.11 9.32
CA SER A 119 -0.83 -5.09 10.41
C SER A 119 -1.01 -6.54 9.95
N CYS A 120 -1.38 -6.76 8.69
CA CYS A 120 -1.56 -8.08 8.09
C CYS A 120 -0.54 -8.38 6.98
N THR A 121 0.35 -7.44 6.63
CA THR A 121 1.30 -7.61 5.51
C THR A 121 2.24 -8.78 5.75
N ASP A 122 2.54 -9.07 7.01
CA ASP A 122 3.33 -10.25 7.37
C ASP A 122 2.68 -11.55 6.92
N LEU A 123 1.36 -11.61 6.67
CA LEU A 123 0.65 -12.80 6.17
C LEU A 123 0.62 -12.91 4.64
N CYS A 124 1.20 -11.96 3.92
CA CYS A 124 1.20 -11.90 2.46
C CYS A 124 2.42 -12.61 1.83
N SER A 125 2.85 -13.71 2.44
CA SER A 125 3.86 -14.62 1.93
C SER A 125 3.51 -16.06 2.33
N TYR A 126 3.81 -17.03 1.47
CA TYR A 126 3.52 -18.45 1.74
C TYR A 126 4.29 -19.01 2.94
N ALA A 127 5.39 -18.37 3.34
CA ALA A 127 6.22 -18.77 4.49
C ALA A 127 5.53 -18.50 5.83
N THR A 128 4.94 -17.32 5.97
CA THR A 128 4.31 -16.80 7.19
C THR A 128 2.80 -17.01 7.22
N TYR A 129 2.19 -17.27 6.06
CA TYR A 129 0.82 -17.68 5.94
C TYR A 129 0.68 -19.13 6.41
N SER A 130 0.49 -19.37 7.70
CA SER A 130 0.33 -20.72 8.26
C SER A 130 -0.93 -20.84 9.13
N SER A 131 -1.27 -22.07 9.51
CA SER A 131 -2.47 -22.36 10.31
C SER A 131 -2.50 -21.59 11.62
N GLU A 132 -1.34 -21.40 12.24
CA GLU A 132 -1.14 -20.78 13.53
C GLU A 132 -1.48 -19.29 13.46
N GLU A 133 -0.89 -18.56 12.53
CA GLU A 133 -1.15 -17.13 12.36
C GLU A 133 -2.60 -16.88 11.92
N VAL A 134 -3.13 -17.70 11.01
CA VAL A 134 -4.52 -17.60 10.57
C VAL A 134 -5.48 -17.88 11.74
N SER A 135 -5.18 -18.87 12.58
CA SER A 135 -5.96 -19.13 13.79
C SER A 135 -5.90 -17.96 14.78
N ALA A 136 -4.74 -17.33 14.95
CA ALA A 136 -4.58 -16.15 15.80
C ALA A 136 -5.39 -14.95 15.27
N VAL A 137 -5.48 -14.77 13.95
CA VAL A 137 -6.36 -13.77 13.32
C VAL A 137 -7.83 -14.09 13.58
N LEU A 138 -8.28 -15.32 13.32
CA LEU A 138 -9.67 -15.74 13.49
C LEU A 138 -10.13 -15.65 14.95
N LEU A 139 -9.25 -15.96 15.90
CA LEU A 139 -9.49 -15.83 17.34
C LEU A 139 -9.31 -14.39 17.84
N GLN A 140 -9.04 -13.44 16.95
CA GLN A 140 -8.87 -12.03 17.26
C GLN A 140 -7.73 -11.75 18.27
N GLN A 141 -6.71 -12.63 18.25
CA GLN A 141 -5.49 -12.52 19.06
C GLN A 141 -4.38 -11.73 18.35
N SER A 142 -4.58 -11.39 17.07
CA SER A 142 -3.65 -10.60 16.27
C SER A 142 -4.18 -9.18 16.00
N ALA A 143 -3.28 -8.27 15.60
CA ALA A 143 -3.64 -6.91 15.17
C ALA A 143 -4.29 -6.83 13.77
N CYS A 144 -4.37 -7.97 13.07
CA CYS A 144 -4.96 -8.08 11.75
C CYS A 144 -6.47 -8.34 11.87
N PRO A 145 -7.35 -7.52 11.24
CA PRO A 145 -8.80 -7.76 11.31
C PRO A 145 -9.23 -8.98 10.49
N VAL A 146 -10.27 -9.68 10.95
CA VAL A 146 -10.83 -10.88 10.31
C VAL A 146 -11.42 -10.59 8.91
N SER A 147 -11.76 -9.34 8.60
CA SER A 147 -12.18 -8.97 7.23
C SER A 147 -11.03 -9.03 6.23
N SER A 148 -9.79 -8.79 6.66
CA SER A 148 -8.62 -8.75 5.79
C SER A 148 -8.09 -10.14 5.46
N ILE A 149 -8.27 -11.13 6.34
CA ILE A 149 -7.77 -12.49 6.08
C ILE A 149 -8.40 -13.13 4.85
N ARG A 150 -9.62 -12.70 4.48
CA ARG A 150 -10.28 -13.14 3.25
C ARG A 150 -9.57 -12.68 1.99
N LYS A 151 -9.18 -11.41 1.95
CA LYS A 151 -8.41 -10.83 0.85
C LYS A 151 -7.07 -11.56 0.69
N ILE A 152 -6.41 -11.84 1.81
CA ILE A 152 -5.14 -12.57 1.85
C ILE A 152 -5.33 -14.00 1.34
N HIS A 153 -6.38 -14.70 1.77
CA HIS A 153 -6.68 -16.06 1.32
C HIS A 153 -6.99 -16.12 -0.18
N PHE A 154 -7.77 -15.18 -0.71
CA PHE A 154 -8.03 -15.04 -2.14
C PHE A 154 -6.72 -14.84 -2.93
N CYS A 155 -5.85 -13.94 -2.44
CA CYS A 155 -4.56 -13.69 -3.07
C CYS A 155 -3.64 -14.92 -3.04
N ALA A 156 -3.60 -15.66 -1.92
CA ALA A 156 -2.82 -16.88 -1.80
C ALA A 156 -3.27 -17.95 -2.80
N ALA A 157 -4.58 -18.07 -3.00
CA ALA A 157 -5.19 -19.01 -3.95
C ALA A 157 -5.14 -18.54 -5.41
N ARG A 158 -4.65 -17.32 -5.67
CA ARG A 158 -4.57 -16.67 -7.00
C ARG A 158 -5.93 -16.57 -7.72
N GLY A 159 -7.03 -16.59 -6.97
CA GLY A 159 -8.37 -16.55 -7.53
C GLY A 159 -8.70 -17.75 -8.43
N THR A 160 -8.17 -18.95 -8.15
CA THR A 160 -8.46 -20.19 -8.89
C THR A 160 -9.13 -21.24 -8.01
N ASN A 161 -9.67 -22.30 -8.63
CA ASN A 161 -10.35 -23.39 -7.92
C ASN A 161 -9.39 -24.55 -7.64
N HIS A 162 -9.13 -24.84 -6.36
CA HIS A 162 -8.23 -25.91 -5.91
C HIS A 162 -8.96 -27.15 -5.38
N THR A 163 -10.27 -27.28 -5.62
CA THR A 163 -11.12 -28.36 -5.06
C THR A 163 -10.58 -29.75 -5.39
N GLU A 164 -10.03 -29.95 -6.60
CA GLU A 164 -9.43 -31.22 -7.00
C GLU A 164 -8.18 -31.55 -6.16
N CYS A 165 -7.26 -30.60 -6.01
CA CYS A 165 -6.07 -30.78 -5.18
C CYS A 165 -6.43 -31.00 -3.70
N CYS A 166 -7.41 -30.26 -3.18
CA CYS A 166 -7.91 -30.45 -1.82
C CYS A 166 -8.54 -31.83 -1.61
N SER A 167 -9.29 -32.33 -2.59
CA SER A 167 -9.83 -33.68 -2.55
C SER A 167 -8.73 -34.73 -2.48
N ASN A 168 -7.64 -34.53 -3.24
CA ASN A 168 -6.49 -35.43 -3.24
C ASN A 168 -5.68 -35.35 -1.93
N SER A 169 -5.64 -34.17 -1.30
CA SER A 169 -4.97 -33.92 -0.02
C SER A 169 -5.83 -34.31 1.19
N LEU A 170 -6.91 -35.08 0.99
CA LEU A 170 -7.81 -35.58 2.05
C LEU A 170 -8.50 -34.46 2.86
N VAL A 171 -8.65 -33.26 2.28
CA VAL A 171 -9.43 -32.19 2.89
C VAL A 171 -10.91 -32.58 2.87
N PRO A 172 -11.63 -32.50 4.00
CA PRO A 172 -13.05 -32.83 4.07
C PRO A 172 -13.89 -32.00 3.09
N GLN A 173 -14.90 -32.64 2.49
CA GLN A 173 -15.79 -32.00 1.50
C GLN A 173 -16.47 -30.71 2.01
N HIS A 174 -16.79 -30.65 3.31
CA HIS A 174 -17.39 -29.45 3.90
C HIS A 174 -16.43 -28.25 3.97
N CYS A 175 -15.12 -28.48 3.80
CA CYS A 175 -14.10 -27.43 3.75
C CYS A 175 -13.71 -27.05 2.30
N HIS A 176 -14.30 -27.68 1.28
CA HIS A 176 -13.94 -27.40 -0.12
C HIS A 176 -14.32 -25.99 -0.57
N SER A 177 -15.24 -25.32 0.13
CA SER A 177 -15.52 -23.90 -0.05
C SER A 177 -14.30 -22.99 0.20
N PHE A 178 -13.28 -23.45 0.93
CA PHE A 178 -12.02 -22.75 1.14
C PHE A 178 -11.03 -22.96 -0.01
N CYS A 179 -11.17 -24.06 -0.73
CA CYS A 179 -10.31 -24.42 -1.84
C CYS A 179 -10.72 -23.71 -3.12
N ASP A 180 -12.01 -23.43 -3.30
CA ASP A 180 -12.52 -22.71 -4.45
C ASP A 180 -12.49 -21.19 -4.22
N GLN A 181 -11.49 -20.52 -4.78
CA GLN A 181 -11.39 -19.06 -4.81
C GLN A 181 -11.63 -18.48 -6.23
N SER A 182 -12.17 -19.27 -7.16
CA SER A 182 -12.37 -18.90 -8.58
C SER A 182 -13.40 -17.79 -8.79
N HIS A 183 -14.29 -17.61 -7.83
CA HIS A 183 -15.35 -16.64 -7.92
C HIS A 183 -15.43 -15.85 -6.62
N ASP A 184 -15.52 -14.52 -6.74
CA ASP A 184 -16.04 -13.62 -5.70
C ASP A 184 -17.56 -13.84 -5.57
N LYS A 185 -17.98 -15.10 -5.33
CA LYS A 185 -19.33 -15.35 -4.86
C LYS A 185 -19.41 -14.76 -3.47
N ASN A 186 -20.61 -14.43 -3.03
CA ASN A 186 -20.88 -14.08 -1.63
C ASN A 186 -20.59 -15.32 -0.77
N VAL A 187 -19.31 -15.64 -0.57
CA VAL A 187 -18.78 -16.80 0.14
C VAL A 187 -18.66 -16.35 1.59
N ASP A 188 -19.33 -17.12 2.43
CA ASP A 188 -19.54 -16.87 3.84
C ASP A 188 -18.32 -16.27 4.52
N ASP A 189 -18.61 -15.40 5.47
CA ASP A 189 -17.64 -14.74 6.29
C ASP A 189 -16.59 -15.77 6.75
N LEU A 190 -15.33 -15.68 6.30
CA LEU A 190 -14.21 -16.47 6.82
C LEU A 190 -14.11 -16.10 8.29
N SER A 191 -14.90 -16.82 9.06
CA SER A 191 -15.34 -16.50 10.42
C SER A 191 -15.07 -17.71 11.30
N ILE A 192 -15.22 -17.50 12.60
CA ILE A 192 -15.00 -18.50 13.65
C ILE A 192 -15.70 -19.83 13.37
N ALA A 193 -16.81 -19.83 12.61
CA ALA A 193 -17.52 -21.04 12.18
C ALA A 193 -16.62 -22.05 11.44
N HIS A 194 -15.52 -21.58 10.83
CA HIS A 194 -14.63 -22.37 10.00
C HIS A 194 -13.32 -22.79 10.67
N LEU A 195 -13.22 -22.64 12.00
CA LEU A 195 -12.07 -23.15 12.77
C LEU A 195 -11.83 -24.66 12.56
N GLN A 196 -12.87 -25.43 12.25
CA GLN A 196 -12.75 -26.87 11.96
C GLN A 196 -11.91 -27.13 10.70
N CYS A 197 -11.98 -26.24 9.71
CA CYS A 197 -11.21 -26.35 8.48
C CYS A 197 -9.77 -25.84 8.60
N VAL A 198 -9.47 -25.03 9.64
CA VAL A 198 -8.12 -24.50 9.89
C VAL A 198 -7.11 -25.63 10.17
N GLN A 199 -7.57 -26.79 10.67
CA GLN A 199 -6.70 -27.96 10.87
C GLN A 199 -6.13 -28.51 9.56
N HIS A 200 -6.87 -28.36 8.45
CA HIS A 200 -6.45 -28.77 7.11
C HIS A 200 -5.82 -27.63 6.32
N PHE A 201 -5.59 -26.49 6.95
CA PHE A 201 -5.15 -25.28 6.26
C PHE A 201 -3.78 -25.44 5.60
N ASN A 202 -2.84 -26.18 6.21
CA ASN A 202 -1.54 -26.44 5.60
C ASN A 202 -1.66 -27.34 4.35
N ASP A 203 -2.61 -28.28 4.34
CA ASP A 203 -2.93 -29.11 3.18
C ASP A 203 -3.58 -28.29 2.06
N ILE A 204 -4.42 -27.32 2.41
CA ILE A 204 -4.99 -26.37 1.45
C ILE A 204 -3.89 -25.45 0.90
N LYS A 205 -3.00 -24.97 1.78
CA LYS A 205 -1.88 -24.09 1.40
C LYS A 205 -0.92 -24.78 0.45
N SER A 206 -0.61 -26.07 0.65
CA SER A 206 0.30 -26.78 -0.26
C SER A 206 -0.24 -26.79 -1.69
N CYS A 207 -1.55 -26.96 -1.88
CA CYS A 207 -2.20 -26.84 -3.19
C CYS A 207 -1.99 -25.45 -3.82
N PHE A 208 -2.16 -24.38 -3.03
CA PHE A 208 -1.95 -23.01 -3.51
C PHE A 208 -0.50 -22.78 -3.93
N VAL A 209 0.45 -23.24 -3.12
CA VAL A 209 1.88 -23.13 -3.39
C VAL A 209 2.27 -23.93 -4.63
N GLU A 210 1.75 -25.15 -4.79
CA GLU A 210 2.02 -26.00 -5.96
C GLU A 210 1.57 -25.32 -7.24
N HIS A 211 0.35 -24.78 -7.27
CA HIS A 211 -0.18 -24.04 -8.41
C HIS A 211 0.59 -22.74 -8.70
N ALA A 212 0.95 -21.99 -7.66
CA ALA A 212 1.72 -20.76 -7.83
C ALA A 212 3.12 -21.05 -8.39
N ASN A 213 3.74 -22.15 -7.98
CA ASN A 213 5.00 -22.62 -8.53
C ASN A 213 4.86 -23.12 -9.97
N SER A 214 3.81 -23.87 -10.30
CA SER A 214 3.61 -24.38 -11.66
C SER A 214 3.49 -23.24 -12.67
N GLU A 215 2.69 -22.21 -12.36
CA GLU A 215 2.56 -21.03 -13.22
C GLU A 215 3.88 -20.25 -13.34
N TYR A 216 4.64 -20.15 -12.24
CA TYR A 216 5.97 -19.51 -12.26
C TYR A 216 6.95 -20.25 -13.18
N PHE A 217 6.99 -21.58 -13.11
CA PHE A 217 7.85 -22.37 -13.99
C PHE A 217 7.40 -22.29 -15.44
N GLU A 218 6.09 -22.31 -15.73
CA GLU A 218 5.58 -22.13 -17.09
C GLU A 218 6.00 -20.77 -17.68
N ALA A 219 5.89 -19.69 -16.89
CA ALA A 219 6.33 -18.35 -17.29
C ALA A 219 7.86 -18.27 -17.48
N SER A 220 8.63 -18.94 -16.62
CA SER A 220 10.10 -18.97 -16.68
C SER A 220 10.62 -19.77 -17.88
N ASN A 221 9.92 -20.84 -18.27
CA ASN A 221 10.27 -21.67 -19.43
C ASN A 221 9.81 -21.09 -20.78
N GLN A 222 9.12 -19.94 -20.79
CA GLN A 222 8.65 -19.33 -22.03
C GLN A 222 9.80 -18.66 -22.78
N ASP A 223 10.25 -19.27 -23.88
CA ASP A 223 11.30 -18.75 -24.77
C ASP A 223 11.00 -17.27 -25.17
N PRO A 224 11.95 -16.33 -25.06
CA PRO A 224 11.75 -14.92 -25.43
C PRO A 224 11.24 -14.70 -26.86
N GLU A 225 11.49 -15.66 -27.75
CA GLU A 225 11.23 -15.55 -29.19
C GLU A 225 9.73 -15.65 -29.57
N LEU A 226 8.86 -16.16 -28.69
CA LEU A 226 7.42 -16.31 -28.96
C LEU A 226 6.53 -15.19 -28.38
N ILE A 227 7.07 -14.36 -27.47
CA ILE A 227 6.32 -13.24 -26.87
C ILE A 227 6.20 -12.07 -27.85
N GLU A 228 7.26 -11.80 -28.61
CA GLU A 228 7.26 -10.73 -29.62
C GLU A 228 6.28 -11.02 -30.77
N GLN A 229 6.16 -12.29 -31.19
CA GLN A 229 5.20 -12.69 -32.22
C GLN A 229 3.74 -12.58 -31.79
N ARG A 230 3.43 -12.78 -30.50
CA ARG A 230 2.05 -12.64 -29.98
C ARG A 230 1.64 -11.17 -29.88
N GLN A 231 2.57 -10.26 -29.58
CA GLN A 231 2.29 -8.83 -29.56
C GLN A 231 2.17 -8.23 -30.97
N GLU A 232 2.98 -8.68 -31.94
CA GLU A 232 2.84 -8.25 -33.34
C GLU A 232 1.55 -8.77 -34.00
N THR A 233 1.13 -10.00 -33.72
CA THR A 233 -0.11 -10.57 -34.28
C THR A 233 -1.38 -9.94 -33.69
N SER A 234 -1.34 -9.48 -32.43
CA SER A 234 -2.43 -8.72 -31.82
C SER A 234 -2.59 -7.31 -32.42
N MET A 235 -1.49 -6.62 -32.71
CA MET A 235 -1.52 -5.31 -33.35
C MET A 235 -1.92 -5.39 -34.84
N ARG A 236 -1.60 -6.48 -35.54
CA ARG A 236 -1.96 -6.69 -36.95
C ARG A 236 -3.41 -7.12 -37.18
N SER A 237 -4.10 -7.60 -36.14
CA SER A 237 -5.54 -7.91 -36.20
C SER A 237 -6.43 -6.67 -36.01
N SER A 238 -5.84 -5.50 -35.70
CA SER A 238 -6.56 -4.25 -35.44
C SER A 238 -6.46 -3.21 -36.57
N PHE A 239 -5.91 -3.60 -37.73
CA PHE A 239 -5.88 -2.80 -38.97
C PHE A 239 -6.50 -3.56 -40.13
#